data_AF-A0A6N7G685-F1
#
_entry.id   AF-A0A6N7G685-F1
#
_cell.length_a   1.000
_cell.length_b   1.000
_cell.length_c   1.000
_cell.angle_alpha   90.00
_cell.angle_beta   90.00
_cell.angle_gamma   90.00
#
_symmetry.space_group_name_H-M   'P 1'
#
loop_
_entity.id
_entity.type
_entity.pdbx_description
1 polymer ?
#
loop_
_entity_poly.entity_id
_entity_poly.type
_entity_poly.pdbx_seq_one_letter_code
_entity_poly.pdbx_strand_id
1 'polypeptide(L)' 'MTSALSELTCLQLHRPAASAAPAAWAVWFDELVHVHEHLAAEARDPHVVATERRLARTAHRRASLLRKES' A
#
# COMPACT_ATOMS: atom_id res chain seq x y z
N MET A 1 -12.38 15.35 -2.68
CA MET A 1 -11.06 14.72 -2.57
C MET A 1 -11.06 13.91 -1.29
N THR A 2 -10.83 12.60 -1.38
CA THR A 2 -10.65 11.74 -0.20
C THR A 2 -9.24 11.94 0.33
N SER A 3 -9.04 12.02 1.65
CA SER A 3 -7.69 12.13 2.19
C SER A 3 -6.98 10.78 2.14
N ALA A 4 -5.65 10.77 2.04
CA ALA A 4 -4.87 9.54 2.00
C ALA A 4 -5.07 8.67 3.27
N LEU A 5 -5.39 9.29 4.42
CA LEU A 5 -5.76 8.57 5.65
C LEU A 5 -7.12 7.86 5.56
N SER A 6 -8.11 8.47 4.90
CA SER A 6 -9.39 7.82 4.64
C SER A 6 -9.21 6.66 3.65
N GLU A 7 -8.39 6.84 2.62
CA GLU A 7 -8.03 5.75 1.68
C GLU A 7 -7.36 4.58 2.40
N LEU A 8 -6.39 4.86 3.29
CA LEU A 8 -5.73 3.82 4.10
C LEU A 8 -6.75 3.06 4.96
N THR A 9 -7.65 3.78 5.61
CA THR A 9 -8.67 3.18 6.47
C THR A 9 -9.60 2.27 5.66
N CYS A 10 -10.09 2.74 4.51
CA CYS A 10 -10.90 1.94 3.59
C CYS A 10 -10.13 0.69 3.12
N LEU A 11 -8.86 0.84 2.74
CA LEU A 11 -8.03 -0.27 2.29
C LEU A 11 -7.83 -1.35 3.37
N GLN A 12 -7.71 -0.96 4.64
CA GLN A 12 -7.58 -1.93 5.74
C GLN A 12 -8.87 -2.74 5.98
N LEU A 13 -10.04 -2.16 5.71
CA LEU A 13 -11.32 -2.87 5.80
C LEU A 13 -11.46 -3.95 4.72
N HIS A 14 -10.74 -3.81 3.61
CA HIS A 14 -10.73 -4.75 2.48
C HIS A 14 -9.46 -5.61 2.43
N ARG A 15 -8.74 -5.71 3.54
CA ARG A 15 -7.54 -6.55 3.62
C ARG A 15 -7.88 -8.03 3.34
N PRO A 16 -7.17 -8.70 2.41
CA PRO A 16 -7.41 -10.12 2.13
C PRO A 16 -7.24 -10.99 3.38
N ALA A 17 -8.04 -12.06 3.47
CA ALA A 17 -7.85 -13.08 4.50
C ALA A 17 -6.48 -13.77 4.36
N ALA A 18 -5.98 -14.35 5.45
CA ALA A 18 -4.68 -15.04 5.43
C ALA A 18 -4.64 -16.23 4.44
N SER A 19 -5.79 -16.85 4.18
CA SER A 19 -5.95 -17.95 3.20
C SER A 19 -6.26 -17.48 1.77
N ALA A 20 -6.32 -16.16 1.52
CA ALA A 20 -6.60 -15.64 0.19
C ALA A 20 -5.47 -15.99 -0.79
N ALA A 21 -5.82 -16.11 -2.07
CA ALA A 21 -4.85 -16.39 -3.12
C ALA A 21 -3.76 -15.32 -3.20
N PRO A 22 -2.51 -15.66 -3.57
CA PRO A 22 -1.42 -14.70 -3.73
C PRO A 22 -1.76 -13.51 -4.64
N ALA A 23 -2.56 -13.72 -5.69
CA ALA A 23 -3.02 -12.67 -6.58
C ALA A 23 -3.87 -11.59 -5.87
N ALA A 24 -4.74 -11.98 -4.93
CA ALA A 24 -5.54 -11.02 -4.16
C ALA A 24 -4.65 -10.17 -3.23
N TRP A 25 -3.64 -10.79 -2.62
CA TRP A 25 -2.63 -10.08 -1.84
C TRP A 25 -1.79 -9.13 -2.70
N ALA A 26 -1.43 -9.53 -3.93
CA ALA A 26 -0.69 -8.66 -4.83
C ALA A 26 -1.46 -7.38 -5.14
N VAL A 27 -2.74 -7.50 -5.51
CA VAL A 27 -3.63 -6.34 -5.77
C VAL A 27 -3.73 -5.43 -4.56
N TRP A 28 -3.96 -6.00 -3.36
CA TRP A 28 -4.03 -5.21 -2.14
C TRP A 28 -2.72 -4.46 -1.84
N PHE A 29 -1.56 -5.09 -2.08
CA PHE A 29 -0.27 -4.40 -1.92
C PHE A 29 -0.07 -3.29 -2.96
N ASP A 30 -0.55 -3.43 -4.20
CA ASP A 30 -0.48 -2.35 -5.20
C ASP A 30 -1.33 -1.14 -4.80
N GLU A 31 -2.52 -1.37 -4.24
CA GLU A 31 -3.34 -0.29 -3.68
C GLU A 31 -2.65 0.36 -2.48
N LEU A 32 -1.98 -0.43 -1.62
CA LEU A 32 -1.20 0.09 -0.51
C LEU A 32 -0.02 0.96 -0.96
N VAL A 33 0.60 0.66 -2.12
CA VAL A 33 1.61 1.52 -2.73
C VAL A 33 1.02 2.91 -3.02
N HIS A 34 -0.13 2.96 -3.69
CA HIS A 34 -0.78 4.22 -4.05
C HIS A 34 -1.11 5.06 -2.82
N VAL A 35 -1.67 4.44 -1.78
CA VAL A 35 -2.01 5.14 -0.53
C VAL A 35 -0.77 5.73 0.15
N HIS A 36 0.33 4.99 0.23
CA HIS A 36 1.57 5.51 0.82
C HIS A 36 2.22 6.61 -0.04
N GLU A 37 2.13 6.53 -1.37
CA GLU A 37 2.58 7.61 -2.25
C GLU A 37 1.73 8.88 -2.06
N HIS A 38 0.41 8.73 -1.88
CA HIS A 38 -0.49 9.82 -1.59
C HIS A 38 -0.21 10.46 -0.22
N LEU A 39 -0.01 9.65 0.84
CA LEU A 39 0.42 10.13 2.17
C LEU A 39 1.74 10.90 2.09
N ALA A 40 2.70 10.41 1.30
CA ALA A 40 3.97 11.12 1.07
C ALA A 40 3.78 12.45 0.34
N ALA A 41 2.78 12.59 -0.51
CA ALA A 41 2.47 13.83 -1.22
C ALA A 41 1.74 14.86 -0.32
N GLU A 42 0.90 14.40 0.61
CA GLU A 42 0.20 15.26 1.58
C GLU A 42 1.10 15.69 2.76
N ALA A 43 2.13 14.91 3.09
CA ALA A 43 3.01 15.17 4.22
C ALA A 43 3.93 16.39 4.02
N ARG A 44 4.03 17.22 5.06
CA ARG A 44 4.96 18.37 5.10
C ARG A 44 6.31 18.03 5.74
N ASP A 45 6.35 17.04 6.61
CA ASP A 45 7.56 16.60 7.31
C ASP A 45 8.40 15.68 6.39
N PRO A 46 9.65 16.05 6.04
CA PRO A 46 10.52 15.23 5.21
C PRO A 46 10.77 13.81 5.75
N HIS A 47 10.74 13.61 7.06
CA HIS A 47 10.90 12.28 7.66
C HIS A 47 9.68 11.40 7.44
N VAL A 48 8.48 11.98 7.50
CA VAL A 48 7.23 11.29 7.16
C VAL A 48 7.25 10.94 5.68
N VAL A 49 7.56 11.89 4.79
CA VAL A 49 7.69 11.65 3.34
C VAL A 49 8.65 10.49 3.04
N ALA A 50 9.82 10.45 3.68
CA ALA A 50 10.80 9.38 3.50
C ALA A 50 10.28 8.02 3.99
N THR A 51 9.56 8.01 5.11
CA THR A 51 8.95 6.81 5.70
C THR A 51 7.86 6.25 4.79
N GLU A 52 6.91 7.08 4.36
CA GLU A 52 5.82 6.68 3.47
C GLU A 52 6.35 6.15 2.13
N ARG A 53 7.32 6.83 1.52
CA ARG A 53 7.98 6.33 0.29
C ARG A 53 8.71 5.00 0.51
N ARG A 54 9.27 4.75 1.70
CA ARG A 54 9.90 3.46 2.03
C ARG A 54 8.84 2.35 2.16
N LEU A 55 7.70 2.65 2.76
CA LEU A 55 6.58 1.72 2.88
C LEU A 55 6.00 1.38 1.50
N ALA A 56 5.79 2.38 0.63
CA ALA A 56 5.39 2.18 -0.75
C ALA A 56 6.35 1.23 -1.50
N ARG A 57 7.66 1.46 -1.44
CA ARG A 57 8.65 0.54 -2.06
C ARG A 57 8.60 -0.88 -1.49
N THR A 58 8.31 -1.02 -0.20
CA THR A 58 8.21 -2.33 0.46
C THR A 58 6.97 -3.07 0.00
N ALA A 59 5.82 -2.39 -0.06
CA ALA A 59 4.57 -2.93 -0.60
C ALA A 59 4.72 -3.34 -2.07
N HIS A 60 5.32 -2.48 -2.89
CA HIS A 60 5.60 -2.79 -4.30
C HIS A 60 6.47 -4.04 -4.48
N ARG A 61 7.51 -4.19 -3.65
CA ARG A 61 8.34 -5.41 -3.66
C ARG A 61 7.52 -6.65 -3.30
N ARG A 62 6.61 -6.56 -2.34
CA ARG A 62 5.74 -7.68 -1.96
C ARG A 62 4.74 -8.04 -3.06
N ALA A 63 4.07 -7.06 -3.66
CA ALA A 63 3.21 -7.30 -4.83
C ALA A 63 3.98 -8.00 -5.95
N SER A 64 5.19 -7.52 -6.26
CA SER A 64 6.04 -8.10 -7.30
C SER A 64 6.48 -9.54 -7.04
N LEU A 65 6.69 -9.93 -5.78
CA LEU A 65 7.02 -11.31 -5.42
C LEU A 65 5.81 -12.22 -5.58
N LEU A 66 4.65 -11.81 -5.05
CA LEU A 66 3.42 -12.59 -5.10
C LEU A 66 2.95 -12.87 -6.53
N ARG A 67 3.14 -11.90 -7.46
CA ARG A 67 2.83 -12.09 -8.88
C ARG A 67 3.74 -13.10 -9.59
N LYS A 68 4.96 -13.32 -9.09
CA LYS A 68 5.87 -14.34 -9.65
C LYS A 68 5.54 -15.75 -9.14
N GLU A 69 4.80 -15.84 -8.04
CA GLU A 69 4.36 -17.08 -7.40
C GLU A 69 2.96 -17.52 -7.86
N SER A 70 2.23 -16.64 -8.57
CA SER A 70 0.90 -16.89 -9.15
C SER A 70 1.02 -17.45 -10.56
#